data_AF-A0A4Z0MKY7-F1
#
_entry.id   AF-A0A4Z0MKY7-F1
#
_cell.length_a   1.000
_cell.length_b   1.000
_cell.length_c   1.000
_cell.angle_alpha   90.00
_cell.angle_beta   90.00
_cell.angle_gamma   90.00
#
_symmetry.space_group_name_H-M   'P 1'
#
loop_
_entity.id
_entity.type
_entity.pdbx_description
1 polymer ?
#
loop_
_entity_poly.entity_id
_entity_poly.type
_entity_poly.pdbx_seq_one_letter_code
_entity_poly.pdbx_strand_id
1 'polypeptide(L)' 'MSISTRQPDMINVEVVRQLLHHNQEEQVLAGLYQKLQGLCCPEHGTLPQLQLMPEPGGYSVDLVNDCCPAFTALCADKIQ' A
#
# COMPACT_ATOMS: atom_id res chain seq x y z
N MET A 1 10.66 -35.90 -36.65
CA MET A 1 9.83 -35.89 -35.41
C MET A 1 10.63 -35.14 -34.35
N SER A 2 10.40 -33.84 -34.23
CA SER A 2 11.18 -32.99 -33.32
C SER A 2 10.50 -32.97 -31.96
N ILE A 3 11.21 -33.50 -30.96
CA ILE A 3 10.77 -33.53 -29.57
C ILE A 3 10.77 -32.07 -29.10
N SER A 4 9.58 -31.47 -29.04
CA SER A 4 9.38 -30.17 -28.40
C SER A 4 9.60 -30.36 -26.91
N THR A 5 10.80 -30.00 -26.45
CA THR A 5 11.10 -29.77 -25.03
C THR A 5 10.25 -28.59 -24.57
N ARG A 6 9.00 -28.87 -24.19
CA ARG A 6 8.25 -28.00 -23.29
C ARG A 6 9.02 -28.00 -21.98
N GLN A 7 9.86 -26.98 -21.79
CA GLN A 7 10.36 -26.63 -20.48
C GLN A 7 9.13 -26.48 -19.57
N PRO A 8 9.03 -27.20 -18.45
CA PRO A 8 8.06 -26.83 -17.45
C PRO A 8 8.50 -25.45 -16.96
N ASP A 9 7.78 -24.43 -17.41
CA ASP A 9 7.91 -23.08 -16.90
C ASP A 9 7.65 -23.18 -15.39
N MET A 10 8.73 -23.30 -14.62
CA MET A 10 8.66 -23.37 -13.16
C MET A 10 8.19 -21.99 -12.73
N ILE A 11 6.87 -21.81 -12.67
CA ILE A 11 6.23 -20.66 -12.08
C ILE A 11 6.88 -20.49 -10.71
N ASN A 12 7.72 -19.46 -10.59
CA ASN A 12 8.43 -19.21 -9.36
C ASN A 12 7.39 -18.72 -8.35
N VAL A 13 6.93 -19.65 -7.52
CA VAL A 13 5.87 -19.43 -6.51
C VAL A 13 6.26 -18.29 -5.57
N GLU A 14 7.54 -18.04 -5.35
CA GLU A 14 8.05 -16.91 -4.55
C GLU A 14 7.79 -15.58 -5.26
N VAL A 15 8.09 -15.49 -6.56
CA VAL A 15 7.81 -14.30 -7.37
C VAL A 15 6.31 -14.03 -7.47
N VAL A 16 5.50 -15.08 -7.64
CA VAL A 16 4.03 -14.94 -7.65
C VAL A 16 3.51 -14.46 -6.29
N ARG A 17 4.04 -14.96 -5.17
CA ARG A 17 3.69 -14.45 -3.84
C ARG A 17 4.08 -12.99 -3.66
N GLN A 18 5.27 -12.60 -4.09
CA GLN A 18 5.71 -11.21 -4.01
C GLN A 18 4.82 -10.29 -4.85
N LEU A 19 4.44 -10.71 -6.05
CA LEU A 19 3.51 -9.96 -6.91
C LEU A 19 2.12 -9.85 -6.29
N LEU A 20 1.60 -10.93 -5.67
CA LEU A 20 0.31 -10.90 -4.99
C LEU A 20 0.33 -9.96 -3.78
N HIS A 21 1.40 -9.99 -2.98
CA HIS A 21 1.60 -9.05 -1.88
C HIS A 21 1.67 -7.60 -2.38
N HIS A 22 2.45 -7.33 -3.42
CA HIS A 22 2.59 -5.99 -3.97
C HIS A 22 1.26 -5.43 -4.51
N ASN A 23 0.49 -6.25 -5.24
CA ASN A 23 -0.84 -5.86 -5.71
C ASN A 23 -1.81 -5.57 -4.55
N GLN A 24 -1.68 -6.33 -3.46
CA GLN A 24 -2.50 -6.11 -2.28
C GLN A 24 -2.12 -4.81 -1.56
N GLU A 25 -0.83 -4.51 -1.43
CA GLU A 25 -0.34 -3.22 -0.89
C GLU A 25 -0.86 -2.04 -1.70
N GLU A 26 -0.75 -2.10 -3.03
CA GLU A 26 -1.23 -1.04 -3.91
C GLU A 26 -2.75 -0.85 -3.78
N GLN A 27 -3.53 -1.93 -3.71
CA GLN A 27 -4.99 -1.83 -3.51
C GLN A 27 -5.35 -1.23 -2.15
N VAL A 28 -4.67 -1.64 -1.08
CA VAL A 28 -4.90 -1.11 0.27
C VAL A 28 -4.54 0.38 0.30
N LEU A 29 -3.37 0.77 -0.21
CA LEU A 29 -2.95 2.17 -0.32
C LEU A 29 -3.95 3.00 -1.14
N ALA A 30 -4.37 2.51 -2.30
CA ALA A 30 -5.34 3.20 -3.13
C ALA A 30 -6.67 3.44 -2.40
N GLY A 31 -7.17 2.44 -1.67
CA GLY A 31 -8.38 2.57 -0.86
C GLY A 31 -8.23 3.59 0.28
N LEU A 32 -7.08 3.60 0.95
CA LEU A 32 -6.78 4.58 2.01
C LEU A 32 -6.67 6.00 1.45
N TYR A 33 -5.98 6.18 0.32
CA TYR A 33 -5.90 7.47 -0.36
C TYR A 33 -7.27 7.95 -0.86
N GLN A 34 -8.16 7.05 -1.27
CA GLN A 34 -9.54 7.42 -1.58
C GLN A 34 -10.28 7.93 -0.35
N LYS A 35 -10.14 7.30 0.82
CA LYS A 35 -10.73 7.80 2.08
C LYS A 35 -10.19 9.19 2.46
N LEU A 36 -8.91 9.45 2.17
CA LEU A 36 -8.22 10.72 2.42
C LEU A 36 -8.31 11.72 1.26
N GLN A 37 -9.09 11.43 0.22
CA GLN A 37 -9.20 12.32 -0.93
C GLN A 37 -9.86 13.65 -0.51
N GLY A 38 -9.27 14.77 -0.96
CA GLY A 38 -9.74 16.12 -0.61
C GLY A 38 -9.29 16.61 0.76
N LEU A 39 -8.48 15.83 1.46
CA LEU A 39 -7.92 16.14 2.76
C LEU A 39 -6.56 16.80 2.58
N CYS A 40 -6.37 17.97 3.19
CA CYS A 40 -5.15 18.76 3.07
C CYS A 40 -4.92 19.47 4.41
N CYS A 41 -3.67 19.55 4.85
CA CYS A 41 -3.33 20.26 6.07
C CYS A 41 -3.57 21.77 5.84
N PRO A 42 -4.49 22.42 6.57
CA PRO A 42 -4.84 23.82 6.32
C PRO A 42 -3.70 24.78 6.65
N GLU A 43 -2.79 24.37 7.54
CA GLU A 43 -1.66 25.19 8.00
C GLU A 43 -0.49 25.20 7.00
N HIS A 44 -0.25 24.07 6.32
CA HIS A 44 0.96 23.87 5.51
C HIS A 44 0.67 23.51 4.04
N GLY A 45 -0.59 23.29 3.69
CA GLY A 45 -0.99 22.90 2.32
C GLY A 45 -0.49 21.51 1.91
N THR A 46 -0.11 20.67 2.86
CA THR A 46 0.43 19.33 2.60
C THR A 46 -0.67 18.30 2.46
N LEU A 47 -0.50 17.41 1.49
CA LEU A 47 -1.37 16.25 1.31
C LEU A 47 -0.93 15.12 2.23
N PRO A 48 -1.88 14.28 2.69
CA PRO A 48 -1.53 13.11 3.49
C PRO A 48 -0.70 12.16 2.64
N GLN A 49 0.37 11.63 3.21
CA GLN A 49 1.21 10.64 2.56
C GLN A 49 1.26 9.41 3.47
N LEU A 50 0.74 8.30 2.98
CA LEU A 50 0.66 7.05 3.70
C LEU A 50 1.74 6.08 3.22
N GLN A 51 2.22 5.27 4.14
CA GLN A 51 3.08 4.12 3.86
C GLN A 51 2.51 2.89 4.57
N LEU A 52 2.51 1.76 3.88
CA LEU A 52 2.21 0.48 4.50
C LEU A 52 3.50 -0.11 5.08
N MET A 53 3.46 -0.45 6.36
CA MET A 53 4.50 -1.22 7.02
C MET A 53 4.04 -2.68 7.12
N PRO A 54 4.80 -3.63 6.56
CA PRO A 54 4.48 -5.04 6.69
C PRO A 54 4.65 -5.48 8.15
N GLU A 55 3.60 -6.04 8.73
CA GLU A 55 3.57 -6.55 10.10
C GLU A 55 3.20 -8.04 10.12
N PRO A 56 3.59 -8.79 11.17
CA PRO A 56 3.19 -10.19 11.29
C PRO A 56 1.67 -10.31 11.37
N GLY A 57 1.04 -10.70 10.25
CA GLY A 57 -0.41 -10.86 10.13
C GLY A 57 -1.12 -9.83 9.23
N GLY A 58 -0.41 -8.85 8.65
CA GLY A 58 -1.00 -7.89 7.74
C GLY A 58 -0.13 -6.67 7.47
N TYR A 59 -0.76 -5.51 7.35
CA TYR A 59 -0.11 -4.23 7.14
C TYR A 59 -0.59 -3.22 8.16
N SER A 60 0.34 -2.44 8.68
CA SER A 60 0.07 -1.24 9.46
C SER A 60 0.21 -0.02 8.57
N VAL A 61 -0.61 0.99 8.81
CA VAL A 61 -0.63 2.23 8.03
C VAL A 61 0.09 3.30 8.83
N ASP A 62 1.18 3.83 8.28
CA ASP A 62 1.94 4.93 8.86
C ASP A 62 1.75 6.21 8.03
N LEU A 63 1.68 7.36 8.70
CA LEU A 63 1.55 8.66 8.05
C LEU A 63 2.94 9.30 7.94
N VAL A 64 3.49 9.31 6.73
CA VAL A 64 4.85 9.77 6.44
C VAL A 64 5.02 11.27 6.67
N ASN A 65 3.97 12.06 6.42
CA ASN A 65 3.97 13.49 6.66
C ASN A 65 3.24 13.81 7.97
N ASP A 66 4.00 13.76 9.08
CA ASP A 66 3.56 14.28 10.36
C ASP A 66 3.67 15.82 10.37
N CYS A 67 2.75 16.44 9.64
CA CYS A 67 2.75 17.88 9.42
C CYS A 67 2.34 18.65 10.69
N CYS A 68 1.33 18.13 11.40
CA CYS A 68 0.91 18.59 12.70
C CYS A 68 0.01 17.51 13.36
N PRO A 69 -0.02 17.41 14.70
CA PRO A 69 -0.73 16.34 15.39
C PRO A 69 -2.23 16.34 15.12
N ALA A 70 -2.82 17.51 14.88
CA ALA A 70 -4.23 17.63 14.50
C ALA A 70 -4.51 17.02 13.11
N PHE A 71 -3.59 17.19 12.16
CA PHE A 71 -3.70 16.59 10.82
C PHE A 71 -3.48 15.09 10.87
N THR A 72 -2.51 14.62 11.64
CA THR A 72 -2.28 13.18 11.86
C THR A 72 -3.51 12.51 12.46
N ALA A 73 -4.10 13.11 13.50
CA ALA A 73 -5.32 12.60 14.12
C ALA A 73 -6.51 12.57 13.14
N LEU A 74 -6.66 13.61 12.31
CA LEU A 74 -7.74 13.70 11.34
C LEU A 74 -7.57 12.70 10.18
N CYS A 75 -6.33 12.43 9.76
CA CYS A 75 -6.05 11.36 8.81
C CYS A 75 -6.34 9.98 9.42
N ALA A 76 -5.95 9.74 10.67
CA ALA A 76 -6.23 8.49 11.38
C ALA A 76 -7.75 8.24 11.55
N ASP A 77 -8.52 9.27 11.90
CA ASP A 77 -9.99 9.20 12.05
C ASP A 77 -10.68 8.77 10.75
N LYS A 78 -10.23 9.29 9.60
CA LYS A 78 -10.77 8.92 8.28
C LYS A 78 -10.42 7.50 7.84
N ILE A 79 -9.33 6.95 8.36
CA ILE A 79 -8.82 5.62 7.97
C ILE A 79 -9.51 4.50 8.74
N GLN A 80 -9.97 4.76 9.98
CA GLN A 80 -10.82 3.87 10.77
C GLN A 80 -12.11 3.45 10.01
#